data_AF-A0A811VB16-F1
#
_entry.id   AF-A0A811VB16-F1
#
_cell.length_a   1.000
_cell.length_b   1.000
_cell.length_c   1.000
_cell.angle_alpha   90.00
_cell.angle_beta   90.00
_cell.angle_gamma   90.00
#
_symmetry.space_group_name_H-M   'P 1'
#
loop_
_entity.id
_entity.type
_entity.pdbx_description
1 polymer ?
#
loop_
_entity_poly.entity_id
_entity_poly.type
_entity_poly.pdbx_seq_one_letter_code
_entity_poly.pdbx_strand_id
1 'polypeptide(L)'
;MDELTNFLKQAGKEFLNVAGDAAVGAAKEVVGSVINEIFIKKEADTKRVLPSIKNMRVLGERGSGTRVQADIQDFDAIRSMCLANGSLFEDPLFPANNESLLFSQRPDRHIEWMRPHEITDDPQFFVEGYSRFDVQQGELGDCWLLAATANLTQDPNLFFRVVPPDQNFEENYAGIFHFCFWQYGKWIDVVVDDRLPTYRGELMYMHSTEKNEFWSALLEKAYAKLHGSYEALKGGTTCEGMEDFTGGVTEWYDLKEAPQNLFNILHKAVDRNSLMGCSLEPDPNVLEAETREGLIRGHAYSITKVCLLDIAVPNRQGKIPMIRMRNPWVMRPNGMVRGVIVHLNGVIYRKIKSRKSV
;
A
#
# COMPACT_ATOMS: atom_id res chain seq x y z
N MET A 1 10.00 -58.65 0.92
CA MET A 1 9.96 -57.31 1.54
C MET A 1 10.80 -57.21 2.82
N ASP A 2 11.23 -58.32 3.44
CA ASP A 2 12.08 -58.25 4.65
C ASP A 2 13.60 -58.17 4.40
N GLU A 3 14.08 -58.44 3.18
CA GLU A 3 15.50 -58.29 2.82
C GLU A 3 15.90 -56.84 2.50
N LEU A 4 15.00 -56.05 1.92
CA LEU A 4 15.25 -54.63 1.60
C LEU A 4 15.31 -53.76 2.86
N THR A 5 14.53 -54.11 3.88
CA THR A 5 14.48 -53.41 5.17
C THR A 5 15.72 -53.68 6.02
N ASN A 6 16.33 -54.87 5.89
CA ASN A 6 17.60 -55.21 6.53
C ASN A 6 18.79 -54.58 5.82
N PHE A 7 18.77 -54.47 4.48
CA PHE A 7 19.79 -53.75 3.70
C PHE A 7 19.84 -52.25 4.07
N LEU A 8 18.68 -51.61 4.20
CA LEU A 8 18.61 -50.18 4.57
C LEU A 8 19.01 -49.91 6.02
N LYS A 9 18.75 -50.86 6.95
CA LYS A 9 19.20 -50.75 8.35
C LYS A 9 20.71 -50.97 8.51
N GLN A 10 21.31 -51.80 7.66
CA GLN A 10 22.76 -52.08 7.68
C GLN A 10 23.56 -50.95 7.01
N ALA A 11 23.08 -50.42 5.87
CA ALA A 11 23.66 -49.24 5.22
C ALA A 11 23.56 -47.96 6.08
N GLY A 12 22.45 -47.80 6.82
CA GLY A 12 22.28 -46.67 7.75
C GLY A 12 23.19 -46.73 8.98
N LYS A 13 23.55 -47.93 9.47
CA LYS A 13 24.47 -48.09 10.60
C LYS A 13 25.95 -47.97 10.21
N GLU A 14 26.34 -48.30 8.98
CA GLU A 14 27.70 -48.05 8.48
C GLU A 14 27.93 -46.57 8.13
N PHE A 15 26.91 -45.86 7.62
CA PHE A 15 27.01 -44.41 7.38
C PHE A 15 27.12 -43.58 8.66
N LEU A 16 26.51 -44.04 9.76
CA LEU A 16 26.58 -43.36 11.08
C LEU A 16 27.86 -43.66 11.87
N ASN A 17 28.60 -44.72 11.54
CA ASN A 17 29.86 -45.08 12.20
C ASN A 17 31.11 -44.58 11.46
N VAL A 18 31.03 -44.27 10.17
CA VAL A 18 32.15 -43.67 9.40
C VAL A 18 32.19 -42.14 9.54
N ALA A 19 31.09 -41.51 9.97
CA ALA A 19 31.04 -40.08 10.29
C ALA A 19 31.47 -39.75 11.75
N GLY A 20 31.97 -40.75 12.49
CA GLY A 20 32.23 -40.66 13.93
C GLY A 20 33.63 -40.18 14.34
N ASP A 21 34.66 -40.31 13.50
CA ASP A 21 36.05 -40.00 13.92
C ASP A 21 36.90 -39.49 12.76
N ALA A 22 36.69 -38.22 12.38
CA ALA A 22 37.72 -37.29 11.88
C ALA A 22 37.05 -36.02 11.34
N ALA A 23 37.59 -34.86 11.72
CA ALA A 23 37.26 -33.52 11.22
C ALA A 23 36.06 -32.77 11.89
N VAL A 24 35.92 -32.88 13.21
CA VAL A 24 35.30 -31.80 14.00
C VAL A 24 36.40 -30.81 14.39
N GLY A 25 36.72 -29.87 13.51
CA GLY A 25 37.74 -28.87 13.78
C GLY A 25 37.94 -27.76 12.74
N ALA A 26 37.43 -27.93 11.51
CA ALA A 26 37.65 -26.93 10.44
C ALA A 26 36.41 -26.62 9.57
N ALA A 27 35.22 -27.14 9.91
CA ALA A 27 34.01 -26.94 9.11
C ALA A 27 33.02 -25.90 9.67
N LYS A 28 33.30 -25.32 10.84
CA LYS A 28 32.45 -24.27 11.44
C LYS A 28 32.79 -22.84 10.99
N GLU A 29 33.98 -22.62 10.44
CA GLU A 29 34.40 -21.30 9.95
C GLU A 29 34.14 -21.09 8.44
N VAL A 30 34.06 -22.16 7.64
CA VAL A 30 33.89 -22.03 6.18
C VAL A 30 32.41 -21.98 5.76
N VAL A 31 31.49 -22.59 6.50
CA VAL A 31 30.04 -22.49 6.20
C VAL A 31 29.46 -21.17 6.74
N GLY A 32 30.05 -20.62 7.80
CA GLY A 32 29.68 -19.31 8.35
C GLY A 32 30.11 -18.14 7.45
N SER A 33 31.26 -18.24 6.77
CA SER A 33 31.72 -17.16 5.88
C SER A 33 30.99 -17.13 4.54
N VAL A 34 30.58 -18.29 4.00
CA VAL A 34 29.87 -18.34 2.71
C VAL A 34 28.41 -17.88 2.85
N ILE A 35 27.74 -18.16 3.97
CA ILE A 35 26.38 -17.65 4.21
C ILE A 35 26.42 -16.14 4.51
N ASN A 36 27.45 -15.65 5.21
CA ASN A 36 27.64 -14.20 5.39
C ASN A 36 28.07 -13.49 4.10
N GLU A 37 28.90 -14.08 3.24
CA GLU A 37 29.28 -13.47 1.96
C GLU A 37 28.12 -13.44 0.96
N ILE A 38 27.18 -14.40 0.99
CA ILE A 38 25.98 -14.36 0.16
C ILE A 38 24.95 -13.33 0.67
N PHE A 39 24.87 -13.12 1.99
CA PHE A 39 23.97 -12.12 2.57
C PHE A 39 24.54 -10.68 2.62
N ILE A 40 25.86 -10.51 2.67
CA ILE A 40 26.50 -9.18 2.79
C ILE A 40 26.83 -8.56 1.42
N LYS A 41 26.87 -9.33 0.32
CA LYS A 41 27.21 -8.79 -1.01
C LYS A 41 26.03 -8.37 -1.90
N LYS A 42 24.83 -8.19 -1.34
CA LYS A 42 23.71 -7.50 -2.02
C LYS A 42 23.35 -6.15 -1.40
N GLU A 43 24.21 -5.63 -0.50
CA GLU A 43 24.21 -4.23 -0.06
C GLU A 43 25.38 -3.44 -0.70
N ALA A 44 25.25 -3.16 -2.01
CA ALA A 44 25.92 -2.09 -2.77
C ALA A 44 25.59 -2.35 -4.25
N ASP A 45 25.03 -1.49 -5.09
CA ASP A 45 24.82 -0.05 -5.06
C ASP A 45 23.42 0.24 -5.62
N THR A 46 22.45 0.42 -4.74
CA THR A 46 21.28 1.20 -5.09
C THR A 46 21.06 2.10 -3.90
N LYS A 47 21.34 3.39 -4.07
CA LYS A 47 20.95 4.43 -3.10
C LYS A 47 19.41 4.42 -3.00
N ARG A 48 18.90 3.46 -2.24
CA ARG A 48 17.52 3.41 -1.79
C ARG A 48 17.43 4.41 -0.66
N VAL A 49 16.73 5.50 -0.90
CA VAL A 49 16.19 6.30 0.20
C VAL A 49 15.04 5.48 0.78
N LEU A 50 15.38 4.49 1.60
CA LEU A 50 14.44 3.85 2.51
C LEU A 50 14.23 4.85 3.67
N PRO A 51 12.98 5.13 4.09
CA PRO A 51 12.78 5.80 5.36
C PRO A 51 13.46 4.97 6.47
N SER A 52 14.26 5.66 7.28
CA SER A 52 15.05 5.03 8.34
C SER A 52 14.13 4.29 9.31
N ILE A 53 14.36 2.98 9.50
CA ILE A 53 13.69 2.13 10.50
C ILE A 53 13.71 2.77 11.91
N LYS A 54 14.66 3.67 12.20
CA LYS A 54 14.74 4.40 13.47
C LYS A 54 13.58 5.36 13.73
N ASN A 55 12.76 5.69 12.73
CA ASN A 55 11.68 6.68 12.86
C ASN A 55 10.27 6.05 12.83
N MET A 56 10.13 4.73 12.64
CA MET A 56 8.84 4.04 12.77
C MET A 56 8.44 3.95 14.25
N ARG A 57 7.35 4.63 14.63
CA ARG A 57 6.68 4.38 15.92
C ARG A 57 5.61 3.32 15.71
N VAL A 58 5.96 2.05 15.91
CA VAL A 58 4.97 0.96 15.90
C VAL A 58 4.05 1.13 17.11
N LEU A 59 2.76 1.38 16.86
CA LEU A 59 1.74 1.38 17.89
C LEU A 59 1.47 -0.05 18.38
N GLY A 60 2.11 -0.35 19.51
CA GLY A 60 1.70 -1.38 20.46
C GLY A 60 2.56 -2.63 20.46
N GLU A 61 3.19 -2.92 21.60
CA GLU A 61 3.44 -4.27 22.14
C GLU A 61 3.66 -4.23 23.66
N ARG A 62 2.81 -4.90 24.45
CA ARG A 62 3.29 -5.45 25.73
C ARG A 62 4.09 -6.71 25.42
N GLY A 63 5.42 -6.64 25.52
CA GLY A 63 6.27 -7.84 25.56
C GLY A 63 7.63 -7.78 24.86
N SER A 64 7.92 -6.79 24.00
CA SER A 64 9.16 -6.76 23.20
C SER A 64 10.28 -5.88 23.73
N GLY A 65 10.14 -5.32 24.93
CA GLY A 65 11.18 -4.44 25.49
C GLY A 65 11.33 -3.09 24.78
N THR A 66 10.50 -2.78 23.78
CA THR A 66 10.25 -1.41 23.33
C THR A 66 9.04 -0.87 24.09
N ARG A 67 9.20 0.30 24.74
CA ARG A 67 8.15 0.92 25.56
C ARG A 67 6.94 1.26 24.69
N VAL A 68 5.78 0.69 25.00
CA VAL A 68 4.48 1.28 24.65
C VAL A 68 4.36 2.58 25.45
N GLN A 69 4.43 3.71 24.77
CA GLN A 69 4.12 5.00 25.36
C GLN A 69 3.04 5.72 24.55
N ALA A 70 2.00 4.97 24.17
CA ALA A 70 0.76 5.50 23.66
C ALA A 70 -0.39 4.69 24.27
N ASP A 71 -1.25 5.37 25.02
CA ASP A 71 -2.49 4.79 25.53
C ASP A 71 -3.34 4.32 24.34
N ILE A 72 -3.85 3.10 24.41
CA ILE A 72 -4.75 2.56 23.39
C ILE A 72 -6.02 3.41 23.45
N GLN A 73 -6.30 4.15 22.38
CA GLN A 73 -7.52 4.94 22.24
C GLN A 73 -8.67 4.01 21.84
N ASP A 74 -9.79 4.12 22.56
CA ASP A 74 -11.02 3.39 22.29
C ASP A 74 -12.02 4.34 21.61
N PHE A 75 -12.38 4.03 20.36
CA PHE A 75 -13.23 4.88 19.53
C PHE A 75 -14.58 5.18 20.20
N ASP A 76 -15.28 4.15 20.69
CA ASP A 76 -16.62 4.29 21.26
C ASP A 76 -16.61 5.06 22.58
N ALA A 77 -15.62 4.80 23.44
CA ALA A 77 -15.47 5.49 24.71
C ALA A 77 -15.16 6.98 24.51
N ILE A 78 -14.24 7.31 23.58
CA ILE A 78 -13.89 8.70 23.28
C ILE A 78 -15.05 9.41 22.62
N ARG A 79 -15.72 8.80 21.63
CA ARG A 79 -16.91 9.35 20.97
C ARG A 79 -18.01 9.66 21.99
N SER A 80 -18.32 8.71 22.87
CA SER A 80 -19.32 8.88 23.93
C SER A 80 -18.99 10.02 24.88
N MET A 81 -17.71 10.14 25.28
CA MET A 81 -17.24 11.23 26.13
C MET A 81 -17.35 12.60 25.44
N CYS A 82 -16.95 12.70 24.18
CA CYS A 82 -17.04 13.93 23.40
C CYS A 82 -18.50 14.38 23.20
N LEU A 83 -19.40 13.43 22.89
CA LEU A 83 -20.84 13.69 22.79
C LEU A 83 -21.43 14.17 24.12
N ALA A 84 -21.09 13.51 25.23
CA ALA A 84 -21.57 13.90 26.56
C ALA A 84 -21.12 15.31 26.97
N ASN A 85 -19.92 15.72 26.55
CA ASN A 85 -19.36 17.03 26.86
C ASN A 85 -19.74 18.12 25.83
N GLY A 86 -20.37 17.76 24.71
CA GLY A 86 -20.66 18.71 23.62
C GLY A 86 -19.40 19.26 22.95
N SER A 87 -18.32 18.49 22.93
CA SER A 87 -17.01 18.88 22.41
C SER A 87 -16.61 18.02 21.22
N LEU A 88 -15.82 18.56 20.28
CA LEU A 88 -15.20 17.77 19.22
C LEU A 88 -13.88 17.16 19.70
N PHE A 89 -13.60 15.94 19.28
CA PHE A 89 -12.36 15.25 19.61
C PHE A 89 -11.16 16.01 19.05
N GLU A 90 -10.15 16.15 19.90
CA GLU A 90 -8.83 16.63 19.53
C GLU A 90 -7.83 15.57 19.95
N ASP A 91 -7.15 14.97 18.96
CA ASP A 91 -6.31 13.82 19.21
C ASP A 91 -4.98 14.22 19.86
N PRO A 92 -4.75 13.84 21.14
CA PRO A 92 -3.50 14.18 21.81
C PRO A 92 -2.31 13.38 21.27
N LEU A 93 -2.55 12.27 20.56
CA LEU A 93 -1.50 11.40 20.03
C LEU A 93 -1.07 11.77 18.61
N PHE A 94 -1.84 12.61 17.91
CA PHE A 94 -1.54 13.11 16.57
C PHE A 94 -2.03 14.55 16.42
N PRO A 95 -1.35 15.52 17.07
CA PRO A 95 -1.84 16.88 17.19
C PRO A 95 -1.88 17.58 15.83
N ALA A 96 -2.84 18.49 15.64
CA ALA A 96 -3.00 19.30 14.44
C ALA A 96 -1.94 20.41 14.35
N ASN A 97 -0.67 20.03 14.23
CA ASN A 97 0.48 20.93 14.15
C ASN A 97 1.58 20.34 13.25
N ASN A 98 2.71 21.05 13.16
CA ASN A 98 3.81 20.66 12.26
C ASN A 98 4.46 19.31 12.59
N GLU A 99 4.38 18.83 13.84
CA GLU A 99 4.98 17.54 14.24
C GLU A 99 4.31 16.37 13.52
N SER A 100 3.01 16.48 13.26
CA SER A 100 2.23 15.49 12.51
C SER A 100 2.43 15.60 10.99
N LEU A 101 2.96 16.72 10.49
CA LEU A 101 3.22 16.94 9.07
C LEU A 101 4.61 16.49 8.67
N LEU A 102 5.64 17.12 9.24
CA LEU A 102 7.03 17.03 8.80
C LEU A 102 7.96 16.87 10.00
N PHE A 103 8.94 15.98 9.88
CA PHE A 103 10.04 15.83 10.85
C PHE A 103 11.36 16.40 10.34
N SER A 104 11.55 16.53 9.02
CA SER A 104 12.85 16.94 8.45
C SER A 104 13.02 18.45 8.34
N GLN A 105 11.93 19.17 8.05
CA GLN A 105 11.95 20.61 7.77
C GLN A 105 10.63 21.26 8.17
N ARG A 106 10.66 22.58 8.36
CA ARG A 106 9.41 23.34 8.52
C ARG A 106 8.70 23.45 7.17
N PRO A 107 7.36 23.49 7.16
CA PRO A 107 6.61 23.79 5.95
C PRO A 107 7.08 25.08 5.29
N ASP A 108 7.11 25.09 3.96
CA ASP A 108 7.46 26.26 3.14
C ASP A 108 6.35 27.33 3.11
N ARG A 109 5.16 26.98 3.61
CA ARG A 109 3.94 27.78 3.61
C ARG A 109 3.16 27.59 4.91
N HIS A 110 2.23 28.50 5.18
CA HIS A 110 1.30 28.33 6.29
C HIS A 110 0.28 27.24 5.95
N ILE A 111 0.23 26.20 6.77
CA ILE A 111 -0.69 25.07 6.65
C ILE A 111 -1.72 25.23 7.77
N GLU A 112 -2.99 25.22 7.38
CA GLU A 112 -4.12 25.28 8.30
C GLU A 112 -4.65 23.86 8.51
N TRP A 113 -5.13 23.56 9.71
CA TRP A 113 -5.76 22.28 10.00
C TRP A 113 -7.25 22.53 10.17
N MET A 114 -8.05 22.06 9.21
CA MET A 114 -9.48 22.33 9.13
C MET A 114 -10.26 21.04 9.18
N ARG A 115 -11.39 21.03 9.88
CA ARG A 115 -12.36 19.92 9.84
C ARG A 115 -13.17 20.00 8.53
N PRO A 116 -13.77 18.90 8.07
CA PRO A 116 -14.61 18.87 6.87
C PRO A 116 -15.72 19.93 6.86
N HIS A 117 -16.37 20.15 8.00
CA HIS A 117 -17.39 21.20 8.18
C HIS A 117 -16.86 22.65 8.03
N GLU A 118 -15.55 22.86 8.14
CA GLU A 118 -14.91 24.15 7.91
C GLU A 118 -14.48 24.32 6.44
N ILE A 119 -14.40 23.22 5.69
CA ILE A 119 -13.96 23.17 4.28
C ILE A 119 -15.16 23.25 3.32
N THR A 120 -16.27 22.57 3.65
CA THR A 120 -17.47 22.49 2.81
C THR A 120 -18.74 22.49 3.67
N ASP A 121 -19.86 22.93 3.08
CA ASP A 121 -21.16 23.06 3.77
C ASP A 121 -21.84 21.71 4.06
N ASP A 122 -21.55 20.67 3.26
CA ASP A 122 -22.18 19.35 3.34
C ASP A 122 -21.13 18.23 3.30
N PRO A 123 -20.30 18.08 4.35
CA PRO A 123 -19.28 17.06 4.38
C PRO A 123 -19.90 15.67 4.54
N GLN A 124 -19.47 14.75 3.67
CA GLN A 124 -19.95 13.39 3.61
C GLN A 124 -18.77 12.43 3.79
N PHE A 125 -19.01 11.33 4.51
CA PHE A 125 -17.98 10.30 4.66
C PHE A 125 -17.85 9.51 3.35
N PHE A 126 -18.99 9.14 2.76
CA PHE A 126 -19.12 8.52 1.44
C PHE A 126 -20.09 9.29 0.57
N VAL A 127 -19.76 9.49 -0.71
CA VAL A 127 -20.66 10.08 -1.71
C VAL A 127 -20.98 9.03 -2.77
N GLU A 128 -22.24 8.58 -2.80
CA GLU A 128 -22.69 7.48 -3.69
C GLU A 128 -21.90 6.16 -3.51
N GLY A 129 -21.29 5.96 -2.35
CA GLY A 129 -20.55 4.75 -1.99
C GLY A 129 -19.05 5.02 -1.81
N TYR A 130 -18.23 4.03 -2.13
CA TYR A 130 -16.77 4.16 -2.13
C TYR A 130 -16.24 3.61 -3.44
N SER A 131 -15.20 4.25 -3.94
CA SER A 131 -14.67 4.01 -5.25
C SER A 131 -13.20 4.40 -5.32
N ARG A 132 -12.50 3.76 -6.25
CA ARG A 132 -11.13 4.16 -6.59
C ARG A 132 -11.02 5.61 -7.08
N PHE A 133 -12.11 6.28 -7.46
CA PHE A 133 -12.09 7.69 -7.89
C PHE A 133 -11.91 8.65 -6.71
N ASP A 134 -12.18 8.17 -5.50
CA ASP A 134 -12.10 8.93 -4.27
C ASP A 134 -10.65 9.01 -3.74
N VAL A 135 -9.71 8.36 -4.44
CA VAL A 135 -8.29 8.28 -4.11
C VAL A 135 -7.48 9.06 -5.14
N GLN A 136 -7.30 10.36 -4.88
CA GLN A 136 -6.42 11.26 -5.62
C GLN A 136 -5.17 11.60 -4.84
N GLN A 137 -4.04 11.69 -5.53
CA GLN A 137 -2.78 12.13 -4.93
C GLN A 137 -2.79 13.64 -4.76
N GLY A 138 -2.45 14.10 -3.56
CA GLY A 138 -2.11 15.49 -3.29
C GLY A 138 -0.61 15.75 -3.48
N GLU A 139 -0.05 16.61 -2.64
CA GLU A 139 1.35 17.05 -2.72
C GLU A 139 2.36 16.04 -2.12
N LEU A 140 1.89 14.92 -1.54
CA LEU A 140 2.73 13.92 -0.88
C LEU A 140 3.23 12.84 -1.86
N GLY A 141 4.45 12.37 -1.65
CA GLY A 141 5.11 11.33 -2.46
C GLY A 141 4.79 9.91 -2.01
N ASP A 142 3.52 9.62 -1.74
CA ASP A 142 3.01 8.38 -1.15
C ASP A 142 2.13 7.59 -2.13
N CYS A 143 2.37 7.75 -3.44
CA CYS A 143 1.64 7.08 -4.52
C CYS A 143 1.47 5.56 -4.34
N TRP A 144 2.39 4.92 -3.61
CA TRP A 144 2.34 3.52 -3.23
C TRP A 144 1.14 3.18 -2.34
N LEU A 145 0.83 4.03 -1.35
CA LEU A 145 -0.32 3.92 -0.46
C LEU A 145 -1.60 4.13 -1.25
N LEU A 146 -1.66 5.17 -2.08
CA LEU A 146 -2.84 5.43 -2.94
C LEU A 146 -3.14 4.29 -3.90
N ALA A 147 -2.11 3.66 -4.47
CA ALA A 147 -2.30 2.50 -5.32
C ALA A 147 -2.85 1.30 -4.53
N ALA A 148 -2.43 1.11 -3.27
CA ALA A 148 -2.98 0.11 -2.37
C ALA A 148 -4.44 0.44 -1.98
N THR A 149 -4.74 1.69 -1.62
CA THR A 149 -6.09 2.14 -1.23
C THR A 149 -7.06 2.02 -2.39
N ALA A 150 -6.64 2.40 -3.60
CA ALA A 150 -7.45 2.22 -4.80
C ALA A 150 -7.74 0.74 -5.10
N ASN A 151 -6.79 -0.15 -4.81
CA ASN A 151 -6.98 -1.59 -4.93
C ASN A 151 -7.94 -2.13 -3.86
N LEU A 152 -7.86 -1.63 -2.63
CA LEU A 152 -8.74 -1.99 -1.53
C LEU A 152 -10.22 -1.80 -1.89
N THR A 153 -10.56 -0.71 -2.60
CA THR A 153 -11.95 -0.45 -3.06
C THR A 153 -12.54 -1.54 -3.98
N GLN A 154 -11.71 -2.44 -4.54
CA GLN A 154 -12.19 -3.52 -5.41
C GLN A 154 -12.75 -4.72 -4.64
N ASP A 155 -12.46 -4.85 -3.34
CA ASP A 155 -13.00 -5.90 -2.48
C ASP A 155 -13.80 -5.28 -1.31
N PRO A 156 -15.14 -5.30 -1.37
CA PRO A 156 -15.99 -4.75 -0.31
C PRO A 156 -15.72 -5.29 1.10
N ASN A 157 -15.41 -6.57 1.24
CA ASN A 157 -15.23 -7.18 2.55
C ASN A 157 -13.92 -6.72 3.19
N LEU A 158 -12.85 -6.62 2.40
CA LEU A 158 -11.58 -6.05 2.86
C LEU A 158 -11.71 -4.54 3.10
N PHE A 159 -12.42 -3.84 2.22
CA PHE A 159 -12.66 -2.40 2.36
C PHE A 159 -13.31 -2.08 3.70
N PHE A 160 -14.45 -2.70 4.02
CA PHE A 160 -15.15 -2.45 5.29
C PHE A 160 -14.44 -3.01 6.52
N ARG A 161 -13.43 -3.88 6.33
CA ARG A 161 -12.54 -4.27 7.41
C ARG A 161 -11.56 -3.17 7.77
N VAL A 162 -11.08 -2.40 6.80
CA VAL A 162 -10.14 -1.28 6.99
C VAL A 162 -10.86 0.03 7.29
N VAL A 163 -12.01 0.26 6.65
CA VAL A 163 -12.86 1.46 6.76
C VAL A 163 -14.22 1.06 7.33
N PRO A 164 -14.38 1.05 8.66
CA PRO A 164 -15.65 0.71 9.31
C PRO A 164 -16.81 1.60 8.81
N PRO A 165 -17.97 1.02 8.46
CA PRO A 165 -19.09 1.75 7.85
C PRO A 165 -19.95 2.55 8.86
N ASP A 166 -19.67 2.47 10.16
CA ASP A 166 -20.43 3.07 11.25
C ASP A 166 -20.02 4.52 11.57
N GLN A 167 -19.49 5.21 10.55
CA GLN A 167 -18.91 6.55 10.64
C GLN A 167 -19.57 7.49 9.64
N ASN A 168 -19.94 8.69 10.08
CA ASN A 168 -20.52 9.74 9.25
C ASN A 168 -20.38 11.12 9.92
N PHE A 169 -20.80 12.18 9.23
CA PHE A 169 -20.73 13.56 9.71
C PHE A 169 -22.04 14.09 10.32
N GLU A 170 -23.10 13.28 10.34
CA GLU A 170 -24.45 13.69 10.77
C GLU A 170 -24.81 13.12 12.15
N GLU A 171 -24.96 11.80 12.23
CA GLU A 171 -25.36 11.07 13.42
C GLU A 171 -24.18 10.80 14.35
N ASN A 172 -24.33 11.14 15.63
CA ASN A 172 -23.30 10.93 16.67
C ASN A 172 -21.94 11.54 16.31
N TYR A 173 -21.94 12.61 15.50
CA TYR A 173 -20.73 13.31 15.11
C TYR A 173 -20.07 13.98 16.31
N ALA A 174 -18.80 13.63 16.52
CA ALA A 174 -17.95 14.20 17.56
C ALA A 174 -16.54 14.54 17.04
N GLY A 175 -16.39 14.72 15.71
CA GLY A 175 -15.10 15.03 15.09
C GLY A 175 -14.05 13.93 15.26
N ILE A 176 -14.48 12.67 15.32
CA ILE A 176 -13.67 11.47 15.58
C ILE A 176 -14.02 10.36 14.58
N PHE A 177 -12.99 9.70 14.06
CA PHE A 177 -13.07 8.60 13.10
C PHE A 177 -12.04 7.52 13.46
N HIS A 178 -12.16 6.34 12.90
CA HIS A 178 -11.25 5.23 13.12
C HIS A 178 -11.09 4.32 11.89
N PHE A 179 -9.91 3.69 11.79
CA PHE A 179 -9.53 2.84 10.68
C PHE A 179 -8.71 1.66 11.19
N CYS A 180 -8.92 0.48 10.61
CA CYS A 180 -8.24 -0.74 11.03
C CYS A 180 -7.12 -1.10 10.07
N PHE A 181 -5.89 -1.22 10.57
CA PHE A 181 -4.74 -1.65 9.79
C PHE A 181 -4.15 -2.93 10.38
N TRP A 182 -3.69 -3.82 9.51
CA TRP A 182 -2.89 -4.96 9.92
C TRP A 182 -1.47 -4.52 10.23
N GLN A 183 -0.97 -4.88 11.41
CA GLN A 183 0.41 -4.63 11.82
C GLN A 183 0.95 -5.89 12.47
N TYR A 184 1.97 -6.48 11.84
CA TYR A 184 2.77 -7.58 12.41
C TYR A 184 1.96 -8.73 13.04
N GLY A 185 0.86 -9.14 12.40
CA GLY A 185 0.05 -10.28 12.87
C GLY A 185 -1.26 -9.93 13.57
N LYS A 186 -1.59 -8.65 13.73
CA LYS A 186 -2.80 -8.19 14.43
C LYS A 186 -3.45 -7.00 13.72
N TRP A 187 -4.77 -6.89 13.86
CA TRP A 187 -5.50 -5.69 13.45
C TRP A 187 -5.40 -4.65 14.56
N ILE A 188 -5.00 -3.45 14.18
CA ILE A 188 -4.88 -2.27 15.04
C ILE A 188 -5.93 -1.27 14.60
N ASP A 189 -6.78 -0.90 15.55
CA ASP A 189 -7.75 0.17 15.36
C ASP A 189 -7.10 1.52 15.67
N VAL A 190 -7.06 2.41 14.67
CA VAL A 190 -6.41 3.72 14.72
C VAL A 190 -7.47 4.80 14.70
N VAL A 191 -7.69 5.39 15.86
CA VAL A 191 -8.57 6.54 16.06
C VAL A 191 -7.88 7.82 15.60
N VAL A 192 -8.59 8.73 14.95
CA VAL A 192 -8.13 10.07 14.57
C VAL A 192 -9.24 11.10 14.78
N ASP A 193 -8.87 12.34 15.07
CA ASP A 193 -9.81 13.45 14.82
C ASP A 193 -9.91 13.77 13.32
N ASP A 194 -10.88 14.59 12.91
CA ASP A 194 -11.10 14.92 11.50
C ASP A 194 -10.42 16.21 11.01
N ARG A 195 -9.52 16.82 11.79
CA ARG A 195 -8.76 17.99 11.30
C ARG A 195 -7.79 17.55 10.20
N LEU A 196 -7.90 18.10 9.01
CA LEU A 196 -7.07 17.74 7.85
C LEU A 196 -6.17 18.92 7.44
N PRO A 197 -4.94 18.66 6.95
CA PRO A 197 -4.06 19.71 6.46
C PRO A 197 -4.59 20.36 5.18
N THR A 198 -4.74 21.68 5.19
CA THR A 198 -5.21 22.48 4.07
C THR A 198 -4.26 23.62 3.73
N TYR A 199 -4.32 24.03 2.47
CA TYR A 199 -3.69 25.24 1.99
C TYR A 199 -4.69 26.04 1.16
N ARG A 200 -5.03 27.26 1.61
CA ARG A 200 -6.06 28.12 1.00
C ARG A 200 -7.44 27.44 0.91
N GLY A 201 -7.81 26.71 1.95
CA GLY A 201 -9.11 26.03 2.05
C GLY A 201 -9.24 24.74 1.23
N GLU A 202 -8.18 24.27 0.56
CA GLU A 202 -8.19 23.00 -0.17
C GLU A 202 -7.28 21.97 0.52
N LEU A 203 -7.67 20.69 0.48
CA LEU A 203 -6.90 19.58 1.05
C LEU A 203 -5.52 19.47 0.37
N MET A 204 -4.47 19.30 1.18
CA MET A 204 -3.10 19.21 0.65
C MET A 204 -2.73 17.80 0.16
N TYR A 205 -3.30 16.77 0.79
CA TYR A 205 -2.90 15.37 0.59
C TYR A 205 -4.01 14.56 -0.11
N MET A 206 -4.22 13.30 0.25
CA MET A 206 -5.23 12.46 -0.39
C MET A 206 -6.62 13.08 -0.30
N HIS A 207 -7.34 13.09 -1.43
CA HIS A 207 -8.69 13.64 -1.52
C HIS A 207 -9.51 12.93 -2.59
N SER A 208 -10.83 13.07 -2.52
CA SER A 208 -11.75 12.57 -3.54
C SER A 208 -11.88 13.52 -4.72
N THR A 209 -12.36 13.01 -5.86
CA THR A 209 -12.85 13.88 -6.94
C THR A 209 -14.09 14.68 -6.54
N GLU A 210 -14.88 14.13 -5.62
CA GLU A 210 -16.00 14.84 -5.00
C GLU A 210 -15.48 15.67 -3.83
N LYS A 211 -15.63 16.99 -3.90
CA LYS A 211 -15.04 17.91 -2.92
C LYS A 211 -15.60 17.76 -1.50
N ASN A 212 -16.76 17.12 -1.37
CA ASN A 212 -17.42 16.91 -0.11
C ASN A 212 -17.27 15.49 0.44
N GLU A 213 -16.41 14.64 -0.15
CA GLU A 213 -16.15 13.29 0.33
C GLU A 213 -14.78 13.17 1.01
N PHE A 214 -14.74 12.62 2.24
CA PHE A 214 -13.55 12.70 3.11
C PHE A 214 -12.97 11.36 3.60
N TRP A 215 -13.57 10.20 3.32
CA TRP A 215 -13.07 8.92 3.87
C TRP A 215 -11.60 8.64 3.51
N SER A 216 -11.18 8.97 2.28
CA SER A 216 -9.83 8.70 1.79
C SER A 216 -8.78 9.59 2.44
N ALA A 217 -9.11 10.88 2.63
CA ALA A 217 -8.28 11.83 3.35
C ALA A 217 -8.08 11.42 4.83
N LEU A 218 -9.17 10.96 5.47
CA LEU A 218 -9.13 10.48 6.85
C LEU A 218 -8.36 9.16 7.00
N LEU A 219 -8.48 8.25 6.02
CA LEU A 219 -7.71 7.02 5.97
C LEU A 219 -6.21 7.31 5.88
N GLU A 220 -5.80 8.22 4.98
CA GLU A 220 -4.40 8.64 4.85
C GLU A 220 -3.90 9.25 6.16
N LYS A 221 -4.69 10.09 6.82
CA LYS A 221 -4.36 10.65 8.13
C LYS A 221 -4.14 9.57 9.19
N ALA A 222 -5.04 8.58 9.28
CA ALA A 222 -4.90 7.49 10.24
C ALA A 222 -3.65 6.65 9.97
N TYR A 223 -3.34 6.44 8.69
CA TYR A 223 -2.11 5.75 8.29
C TYR A 223 -0.86 6.60 8.60
N ALA A 224 -0.89 7.91 8.36
CA ALA A 224 0.16 8.85 8.76
C ALA A 224 0.40 8.83 10.27
N LYS A 225 -0.67 8.79 11.07
CA LYS A 225 -0.59 8.64 12.53
C LYS A 225 0.08 7.33 12.93
N LEU A 226 -0.29 6.22 12.29
CA LEU A 226 0.30 4.91 12.55
C LEU A 226 1.82 4.91 12.30
N HIS A 227 2.28 5.66 11.31
CA HIS A 227 3.70 5.78 10.94
C HIS A 227 4.41 6.99 11.59
N GLY A 228 3.68 7.86 12.28
CA GLY A 228 4.18 8.96 13.10
C GLY A 228 4.05 10.36 12.50
N SER A 229 3.99 10.51 11.17
CA SER A 229 3.71 11.79 10.48
C SER A 229 3.35 11.56 9.00
N TYR A 230 2.80 12.58 8.32
CA TYR A 230 2.58 12.51 6.88
C TYR A 230 3.89 12.34 6.10
N GLU A 231 4.97 13.02 6.50
CA GLU A 231 6.28 12.86 5.86
C GLU A 231 6.81 11.43 5.91
N ALA A 232 6.45 10.65 6.93
CA ALA A 232 6.86 9.25 7.05
C ALA A 232 6.29 8.36 5.93
N LEU A 233 5.22 8.80 5.26
CA LEU A 233 4.61 8.08 4.13
C LEU A 233 5.34 8.34 2.80
N LYS A 234 6.28 9.29 2.76
CA LYS A 234 7.04 9.60 1.55
C LYS A 234 8.00 8.48 1.21
N GLY A 235 7.75 7.82 0.08
CA GLY A 235 8.58 6.74 -0.42
C GLY A 235 8.34 5.43 0.33
N GLY A 236 7.65 4.52 -0.35
CA GLY A 236 7.34 3.18 0.14
C GLY A 236 7.00 2.26 -1.02
N THR A 237 6.63 1.03 -0.71
CA THR A 237 6.26 0.03 -1.70
C THR A 237 4.76 -0.26 -1.63
N THR A 238 4.10 -0.42 -2.77
CA THR A 238 2.66 -0.74 -2.80
C THR A 238 2.36 -2.04 -2.05
N CYS A 239 3.34 -2.94 -1.98
CA CYS A 239 3.26 -4.19 -1.25
C CYS A 239 3.05 -3.98 0.26
N GLU A 240 3.77 -3.05 0.88
CA GLU A 240 3.61 -2.72 2.31
C GLU A 240 2.17 -2.27 2.59
N GLY A 241 1.64 -1.36 1.77
CA GLY A 241 0.25 -0.91 1.93
C GLY A 241 -0.77 -2.04 1.70
N MET A 242 -0.51 -2.95 0.75
CA MET A 242 -1.37 -4.12 0.54
C MET A 242 -1.33 -5.10 1.72
N GLU A 243 -0.17 -5.32 2.33
CA GLU A 243 -0.04 -6.14 3.54
C GLU A 243 -0.80 -5.52 4.69
N ASP A 244 -0.63 -4.22 4.92
CA ASP A 244 -1.28 -3.48 6.00
C ASP A 244 -2.81 -3.40 5.82
N PHE A 245 -3.33 -3.48 4.59
CA PHE A 245 -4.78 -3.53 4.33
C PHE A 245 -5.38 -4.93 4.31
N THR A 246 -4.58 -5.99 4.28
CA THR A 246 -5.11 -7.35 4.07
C THR A 246 -4.69 -8.38 5.11
N GLY A 247 -3.53 -8.18 5.74
CA GLY A 247 -2.82 -9.22 6.47
C GLY A 247 -2.33 -10.39 5.61
N GLY A 248 -2.31 -10.21 4.29
CA GLY A 248 -1.81 -11.18 3.32
C GLY A 248 -0.28 -11.24 3.26
N VAL A 249 0.21 -12.04 2.32
CA VAL A 249 1.64 -12.16 2.01
C VAL A 249 1.88 -11.60 0.61
N THR A 250 2.88 -10.73 0.47
CA THR A 250 3.28 -10.21 -0.83
C THR A 250 4.12 -11.22 -1.61
N GLU A 251 3.81 -11.37 -2.90
CA GLU A 251 4.71 -11.93 -3.89
C GLU A 251 5.16 -10.83 -4.86
N TRP A 252 6.47 -10.77 -5.16
CA TRP A 252 7.04 -9.80 -6.10
C TRP A 252 7.68 -10.51 -7.30
N TYR A 253 7.44 -9.96 -8.50
CA TYR A 253 7.94 -10.49 -9.76
C TYR A 253 8.74 -9.42 -10.50
N ASP A 254 10.04 -9.67 -10.71
CA ASP A 254 10.84 -8.88 -11.65
C ASP A 254 10.42 -9.27 -13.08
N LEU A 255 9.92 -8.29 -13.85
CA LEU A 255 9.47 -8.54 -15.22
C LEU A 255 10.62 -8.85 -16.19
N LYS A 256 11.88 -8.52 -15.85
CA LYS A 256 13.06 -8.90 -16.63
C LYS A 256 13.37 -10.40 -16.50
N GLU A 257 13.01 -11.01 -15.38
CA GLU A 257 13.24 -12.41 -15.04
C GLU A 257 11.93 -13.17 -14.78
N ALA A 258 10.83 -12.71 -15.39
CA ALA A 258 9.50 -13.23 -15.14
C ALA A 258 9.37 -14.70 -15.53
N PRO A 259 8.64 -15.51 -14.72
CA PRO A 259 8.37 -16.90 -15.07
C PRO A 259 7.46 -16.97 -16.30
N GLN A 260 7.65 -18.01 -17.14
CA GLN A 260 6.90 -18.17 -18.39
C GLN A 260 5.37 -18.25 -18.19
N ASN A 261 4.92 -18.70 -17.01
CA ASN A 261 3.52 -18.81 -16.64
C ASN A 261 2.98 -17.57 -15.89
N LEU A 262 3.67 -16.43 -15.90
CA LEU A 262 3.26 -15.21 -15.18
C LEU A 262 1.80 -14.83 -15.45
N PHE A 263 1.32 -14.89 -16.70
CA PHE A 263 -0.08 -14.60 -16.99
C PHE A 263 -1.05 -15.49 -16.20
N ASN A 264 -0.76 -16.78 -16.10
CA ASN A 264 -1.60 -17.73 -15.35
C ASN A 264 -1.56 -17.45 -13.85
N ILE A 265 -0.41 -17.02 -13.33
CA ILE A 265 -0.26 -16.58 -11.94
C ILE A 265 -1.17 -15.37 -11.69
N LEU A 266 -1.05 -14.34 -12.54
CA LEU A 266 -1.85 -13.11 -12.43
C LEU A 266 -3.36 -13.37 -12.62
N HIS A 267 -3.73 -14.26 -13.54
CA HIS A 267 -5.13 -14.64 -13.73
C HIS A 267 -5.69 -15.34 -12.48
N LYS A 268 -4.96 -16.29 -11.90
CA LYS A 268 -5.34 -16.95 -10.64
C LYS A 268 -5.35 -15.98 -9.45
N ALA A 269 -4.53 -14.93 -9.48
CA ALA A 269 -4.54 -13.88 -8.47
C ALA A 269 -5.85 -13.07 -8.53
N VAL A 270 -6.30 -12.70 -9.74
CA VAL A 270 -7.63 -12.09 -9.94
C VAL A 270 -8.74 -13.01 -9.43
N ASP A 271 -8.71 -14.30 -9.80
CA ASP A 271 -9.74 -15.27 -9.40
C ASP A 271 -9.81 -15.48 -7.87
N ARG A 272 -8.75 -15.12 -7.15
CA ARG A 272 -8.62 -15.23 -5.68
C ARG A 272 -8.74 -13.86 -4.98
N ASN A 273 -9.21 -12.83 -5.67
CA ASN A 273 -9.31 -11.46 -5.17
C ASN A 273 -8.00 -10.90 -4.59
N SER A 274 -6.85 -11.33 -5.10
CA SER A 274 -5.57 -10.77 -4.67
C SER A 274 -5.42 -9.33 -5.17
N LEU A 275 -4.96 -8.44 -4.29
CA LEU A 275 -4.59 -7.08 -4.68
C LEU A 275 -3.31 -7.15 -5.53
N MET A 276 -3.26 -6.39 -6.62
CA MET A 276 -2.11 -6.39 -7.52
C MET A 276 -1.71 -4.97 -7.91
N GLY A 277 -0.41 -4.72 -7.92
CA GLY A 277 0.18 -3.48 -8.37
C GLY A 277 1.36 -3.74 -9.30
N CYS A 278 1.76 -2.72 -10.04
CA CYS A 278 2.99 -2.72 -10.80
C CYS A 278 3.57 -1.31 -10.88
N SER A 279 4.86 -1.21 -11.15
CA SER A 279 5.56 0.06 -11.30
C SER A 279 6.68 -0.06 -12.32
N LEU A 280 7.17 1.09 -12.77
CA LEU A 280 8.36 1.22 -13.60
C LEU A 280 9.52 1.68 -12.72
N GLU A 281 10.73 1.18 -13.00
CA GLU A 281 11.95 1.66 -12.34
C GLU A 281 12.06 3.19 -12.48
N PRO A 282 12.35 3.91 -11.37
CA PRO A 282 12.47 5.36 -11.37
C PRO A 282 13.61 5.81 -12.28
N ASP A 283 13.46 7.00 -12.87
CA ASP A 283 14.58 7.66 -13.52
C ASP A 283 15.51 8.24 -12.43
N PRO A 284 16.84 8.09 -12.56
CA PRO A 284 17.77 8.54 -11.53
C PRO A 284 17.85 10.07 -11.40
N ASN A 285 17.44 10.82 -12.42
CA ASN A 285 17.60 12.28 -12.47
C ASN A 285 16.27 13.03 -12.47
N VAL A 286 15.18 12.38 -12.86
CA VAL A 286 13.87 13.02 -13.03
C VAL A 286 12.83 12.28 -12.20
N LEU A 287 12.36 12.93 -11.14
CA LEU A 287 11.23 12.44 -10.35
C LEU A 287 9.99 12.32 -11.25
N GLU A 288 9.31 11.17 -11.17
CA GLU A 288 8.07 10.91 -11.93
C GLU A 288 8.19 11.14 -13.44
N ALA A 289 9.34 10.76 -14.01
CA ALA A 289 9.61 10.90 -15.44
C ALA A 289 8.57 10.16 -16.30
N GLU A 290 8.03 10.85 -17.31
CA GLU A 290 7.10 10.26 -18.25
C GLU A 290 7.82 9.57 -19.43
N THR A 291 7.38 8.36 -19.78
CA THR A 291 7.84 7.64 -20.96
C THR A 291 7.15 8.16 -22.23
N ARG A 292 7.67 7.84 -23.41
CA ARG A 292 7.07 8.24 -24.70
C ARG A 292 5.63 7.71 -24.86
N GLU A 293 5.34 6.60 -24.18
CA GLU A 293 4.08 5.89 -24.18
C GLU A 293 3.09 6.45 -23.13
N GLY A 294 3.50 7.45 -22.35
CA GLY A 294 2.68 8.16 -21.36
C GLY A 294 2.55 7.41 -20.03
N LEU A 295 3.50 6.53 -19.70
CA LEU A 295 3.61 5.92 -18.38
C LEU A 295 4.58 6.72 -17.52
N ILE A 296 4.45 6.61 -16.20
CA ILE A 296 5.24 7.37 -15.22
C ILE A 296 6.21 6.41 -14.53
N ARG A 297 7.49 6.77 -14.51
CA ARG A 297 8.56 6.05 -13.82
C ARG A 297 8.54 6.36 -12.32
N GLY A 298 8.91 5.39 -11.49
CA GLY A 298 8.88 5.57 -10.03
C GLY A 298 7.48 5.73 -9.45
N HIS A 299 6.45 5.33 -10.20
CA HIS A 299 5.04 5.51 -9.86
C HIS A 299 4.32 4.18 -9.79
N ALA A 300 3.44 4.03 -8.80
CA ALA A 300 2.66 2.82 -8.59
C ALA A 300 1.37 2.84 -9.44
N TYR A 301 1.07 1.71 -10.07
CA TYR A 301 -0.16 1.45 -10.81
C TYR A 301 -0.89 0.26 -10.21
N SER A 302 -2.22 0.31 -10.24
CA SER A 302 -3.08 -0.80 -9.84
C SER A 302 -3.39 -1.71 -11.03
N ILE A 303 -3.24 -3.02 -10.89
CA ILE A 303 -3.72 -4.00 -11.88
C ILE A 303 -5.16 -4.38 -11.52
N THR A 304 -6.09 -3.98 -12.38
CA THR A 304 -7.54 -4.06 -12.08
C THR A 304 -8.29 -5.11 -12.91
N LYS A 305 -7.61 -5.75 -13.86
CA LYS A 305 -8.16 -6.86 -14.65
C LYS A 305 -7.03 -7.57 -15.39
N VAL A 306 -7.12 -8.89 -15.47
CA VAL A 306 -6.28 -9.76 -16.29
C VAL A 306 -7.22 -10.66 -17.09
N CYS A 307 -7.11 -10.68 -18.42
CA CYS A 307 -7.99 -11.50 -19.25
C CYS A 307 -7.36 -11.88 -20.59
N LEU A 308 -7.86 -12.96 -21.18
CA LEU A 308 -7.61 -13.29 -22.59
C LEU A 308 -8.66 -12.59 -23.45
N LEU A 309 -8.22 -11.84 -24.47
CA LEU A 309 -9.11 -11.28 -25.49
C LEU A 309 -9.01 -12.10 -26.77
N ASP A 310 -10.16 -12.52 -27.31
CA ASP A 310 -10.25 -13.10 -28.64
C ASP A 310 -10.03 -12.00 -29.68
N ILE A 311 -9.10 -12.22 -30.61
CA ILE A 311 -8.82 -11.32 -31.72
C ILE A 311 -9.06 -12.08 -33.02
N ALA A 312 -9.86 -11.47 -33.89
CA ALA A 312 -10.10 -11.91 -35.25
C ALA A 312 -9.85 -10.72 -36.19
N VAL A 313 -8.61 -10.59 -36.65
CA VAL A 313 -8.24 -9.68 -37.76
C VAL A 313 -7.88 -10.53 -38.99
N PRO A 314 -7.96 -9.98 -40.22
CA PRO A 314 -7.83 -10.76 -41.46
C PRO A 314 -6.61 -11.70 -41.53
N ASN A 315 -5.51 -11.34 -40.86
CA ASN A 315 -4.26 -12.10 -40.86
C ASN A 315 -3.86 -12.69 -39.50
N ARG A 316 -4.72 -12.59 -38.47
CA ARG A 316 -4.41 -13.11 -37.12
C ARG A 316 -5.70 -13.46 -36.37
N GLN A 317 -5.85 -14.73 -36.04
CA GLN A 317 -6.88 -15.24 -35.14
C GLN A 317 -6.22 -15.87 -33.91
N GLY A 318 -6.84 -15.68 -32.74
CA GLY A 318 -6.41 -16.32 -31.50
C GLY A 318 -6.75 -15.52 -30.26
N LYS A 319 -6.27 -16.00 -29.10
CA LYS A 319 -6.39 -15.31 -27.82
C LYS A 319 -5.11 -14.55 -27.50
N ILE A 320 -5.25 -13.33 -27.00
CA ILE A 320 -4.13 -12.49 -26.59
C ILE A 320 -4.29 -12.11 -25.11
N PRO A 321 -3.25 -12.28 -24.27
CA PRO A 321 -3.29 -11.93 -22.86
C PRO A 321 -3.19 -10.42 -22.67
N MET A 322 -4.09 -9.87 -21.86
CA MET A 322 -4.27 -8.44 -21.66
C MET A 322 -4.39 -8.10 -20.18
N ILE A 323 -3.76 -6.99 -19.78
CA ILE A 323 -3.82 -6.46 -18.42
C ILE A 323 -4.36 -5.04 -18.46
N ARG A 324 -5.27 -4.71 -17.53
CA ARG A 324 -5.80 -3.36 -17.35
C ARG A 324 -5.13 -2.70 -16.14
N MET A 325 -4.35 -1.66 -16.41
CA MET A 325 -3.69 -0.86 -15.39
C MET A 325 -4.46 0.45 -15.13
N ARG A 326 -4.44 0.90 -13.87
CA ARG A 326 -4.94 2.21 -13.44
C ARG A 326 -3.80 3.04 -12.88
N ASN A 327 -3.68 4.27 -13.37
CA ASN A 327 -2.89 5.31 -12.71
C ASN A 327 -3.72 5.88 -11.55
N PRO A 328 -3.19 6.03 -10.33
CA PRO A 328 -3.90 6.66 -9.23
C PRO A 328 -4.29 8.13 -9.50
N TRP A 329 -3.57 8.85 -10.36
CA TRP A 329 -3.89 10.24 -10.72
C TRP A 329 -5.10 10.33 -11.67
N VAL A 330 -6.12 11.13 -11.32
CA VAL A 330 -7.30 11.32 -12.18
C VAL A 330 -7.15 12.41 -13.23
N MET A 331 -6.30 13.42 -13.07
CA MET A 331 -6.20 14.50 -14.07
C MET A 331 -4.79 15.04 -14.26
N ARG A 332 -4.37 15.10 -15.53
CA ARG A 332 -3.38 16.08 -16.00
C ARG A 332 -4.12 17.28 -16.60
N PRO A 333 -3.50 18.48 -16.70
CA PRO A 333 -4.08 19.66 -17.34
C PRO A 333 -4.59 19.44 -18.78
N ASN A 334 -4.20 18.34 -19.43
CA ASN A 334 -4.59 17.98 -20.79
C ASN A 334 -5.75 16.95 -20.87
N GLY A 335 -6.49 16.70 -19.78
CA GLY A 335 -7.79 16.02 -19.81
C GLY A 335 -7.77 14.52 -20.16
N MET A 336 -6.70 13.79 -19.81
CA MET A 336 -6.50 12.42 -20.27
C MET A 336 -6.57 11.38 -19.15
N VAL A 337 -7.78 10.98 -18.76
CA VAL A 337 -8.00 9.72 -18.03
C VAL A 337 -7.74 8.58 -19.00
N ARG A 338 -6.65 7.81 -18.81
CA ARG A 338 -6.40 6.60 -19.59
C ARG A 338 -6.23 5.41 -18.67
N GLY A 339 -7.23 4.53 -18.68
CA GLY A 339 -6.96 3.11 -18.44
C GLY A 339 -5.99 2.65 -19.52
N VAL A 340 -4.78 2.29 -19.12
CA VAL A 340 -3.76 1.76 -20.02
C VAL A 340 -3.99 0.25 -20.10
N ILE A 341 -4.22 -0.25 -21.31
CA ILE A 341 -4.28 -1.69 -21.54
C ILE A 341 -2.90 -2.10 -22.04
N VAL A 342 -2.22 -2.94 -21.29
CA VAL A 342 -0.87 -3.37 -21.63
C VAL A 342 -0.92 -4.85 -21.99
N HIS A 343 -0.34 -5.17 -23.15
CA HIS A 343 0.01 -6.53 -23.50
C HIS A 343 1.23 -6.94 -22.69
N LEU A 344 1.24 -8.16 -22.15
CA LEU A 344 2.31 -8.64 -21.29
C LEU A 344 3.72 -8.56 -21.89
N ASN A 345 3.84 -8.58 -23.22
CA ASN A 345 5.11 -8.38 -23.94
C ASN A 345 5.43 -6.90 -24.25
N GLY A 346 4.90 -5.95 -23.48
CA GLY A 346 5.26 -4.52 -23.56
C GLY A 346 4.52 -3.70 -24.64
N VAL A 347 3.55 -4.28 -25.37
CA VAL A 347 2.75 -3.50 -26.33
C VAL A 347 1.64 -2.76 -25.57
N ILE A 348 1.76 -1.43 -25.53
CA ILE A 348 0.78 -0.57 -24.84
C ILE A 348 -0.35 -0.20 -25.80
N TYR A 349 -1.55 -0.70 -25.51
CA TYR A 349 -2.78 -0.34 -26.19
C TYR A 349 -3.50 0.76 -25.40
N ARG A 350 -3.55 1.96 -25.98
CA ARG A 350 -4.35 3.07 -25.44
C ARG A 350 -5.81 2.87 -25.85
N LYS A 351 -6.74 2.93 -24.89
CA LYS A 351 -8.18 3.01 -25.22
C LYS A 351 -8.42 4.34 -25.94
N ILE A 352 -8.55 4.30 -27.27
CA ILE A 352 -9.04 5.43 -28.06
C ILE A 352 -10.54 5.50 -27.78
N LYS A 353 -11.03 6.62 -27.20
CA LYS A 353 -12.48 6.89 -27.12
C LYS A 353 -13.03 6.76 -28.54
N SER A 354 -14.02 5.89 -28.77
CA SER A 354 -14.89 6.09 -29.92
C SER A 354 -15.51 7.47 -29.74
N ARG A 355 -15.35 8.35 -30.72
CA ARG A 355 -16.20 9.54 -30.80
C ARG A 355 -17.63 9.04 -30.68
N LYS A 356 -18.38 9.50 -29.67
CA LYS A 356 -19.83 9.54 -29.82
C LYS A 356 -20.04 10.40 -31.07
N SER A 357 -20.46 9.76 -32.15
CA SER A 357 -21.11 10.47 -33.24
C SER A 357 -22.27 11.25 -32.65
N VAL A 358 -22.37 12.51 -33.10
CA VAL A 358 -23.26 13.60 -32.69
C VAL A 358 -24.63 13.15 -32.19
#